data_AF-A0A0Z8HR73-F1
#
_entry.id   AF-A0A0Z8HR73-F1
#
_cell.length_a   1.000
_cell.length_b   1.000
_cell.length_c   1.000
_cell.angle_alpha   90.00
_cell.angle_beta   90.00
_cell.angle_gamma   90.00
#
_symmetry.space_group_name_H-M   'P 1'
#
loop_
_entity.id
_entity.type
_entity.pdbx_description
1 polymer ?
#
loop_
_entity_poly.entity_id
_entity_poly.type
_entity_poly.pdbx_seq_one_letter_code
_entity_poly.pdbx_strand_id
1 'polypeptide(L)'
;MATKHEIISTKLKEADSDTEIIIVDPENEYSIIGQAFGGESIDIAPDSTTFLNVLDLSDENMDEDPVKVKSEFLLSWIGKLLDRKMDGREKSLIDRVTRLTYKHFDTPSLVEWVFVLAQQPEQEAKDLALDMELYVEGSLDIFSHRTNIKTDSHFLIYNVKKLGDELKQIALMVIFDQIWNRVVKNQKLGKKTWIYFDEMQLLLLDKYASDFFFKLWSRVRKYGAIPTGITQNVETLLLDANGRRIIANSEFMILLKQAKSDREELVHMLGLSKELEKYLVNPEKGAGLIKAGSTVVPFKNKIPQHTNLFDIMSTDPEKMRT
;
A
#
# COMPACT_ATOMS: atom_id res chain seq x y z
N MET A 1 17.16 -8.00 -0.75
CA MET A 1 17.77 -8.82 -1.83
C MET A 1 16.76 -9.68 -2.58
N ALA A 2 15.99 -10.57 -1.94
CA ALA A 2 15.01 -11.41 -2.64
C ALA A 2 13.89 -10.59 -3.32
N THR A 3 13.33 -9.61 -2.60
CA THR A 3 12.31 -8.68 -3.13
C THR A 3 12.84 -7.87 -4.32
N LYS A 4 13.99 -7.20 -4.14
CA LYS A 4 14.67 -6.46 -5.22
C LYS A 4 14.89 -7.32 -6.47
N HIS A 5 15.30 -8.58 -6.30
CA HIS A 5 15.49 -9.51 -7.40
C HIS A 5 14.19 -9.84 -8.13
N GLU A 6 13.10 -10.07 -7.39
CA GLU A 6 11.79 -10.34 -7.96
C GLU A 6 11.29 -9.14 -8.77
N ILE A 7 11.35 -7.92 -8.21
CA ILE A 7 10.92 -6.68 -8.89
C ILE A 7 11.69 -6.46 -10.19
N ILE A 8 13.03 -6.60 -10.13
CA ILE A 8 13.89 -6.46 -11.30
C ILE A 8 13.57 -7.55 -12.34
N SER A 9 13.40 -8.80 -11.91
CA SER A 9 13.07 -9.90 -12.81
C SER A 9 11.72 -9.68 -13.48
N THR A 10 10.73 -9.20 -12.74
CA THR A 10 9.41 -8.81 -13.26
C THR A 10 9.55 -7.68 -14.27
N LYS A 11 10.29 -6.61 -13.96
CA LYS A 11 10.51 -5.50 -14.90
C LYS A 11 11.19 -5.95 -16.19
N LEU A 12 12.19 -6.83 -16.11
CA LEU A 12 12.88 -7.36 -17.28
C LEU A 12 12.00 -8.31 -18.10
N LYS A 13 11.21 -9.16 -17.44
CA LYS A 13 10.30 -10.10 -18.09
C LYS A 13 9.14 -9.40 -18.80
N GLU A 14 8.68 -8.29 -18.24
CA GLU A 14 7.57 -7.50 -18.75
C GLU A 14 8.05 -6.30 -19.59
N ALA A 15 9.31 -6.31 -20.06
CA ALA A 15 9.89 -5.18 -20.79
C ALA A 15 9.17 -4.88 -22.12
N ASP A 16 8.65 -5.91 -22.78
CA ASP A 16 7.93 -5.82 -24.06
C ASP A 16 6.40 -5.79 -23.90
N SER A 17 5.88 -5.78 -22.66
CA SER A 17 4.44 -5.76 -22.39
C SER A 17 4.00 -4.39 -21.90
N ASP A 18 2.73 -4.04 -22.14
CA ASP A 18 2.13 -2.86 -21.52
C ASP A 18 1.84 -3.19 -20.04
N THR A 19 2.87 -2.97 -19.23
CA THR A 19 2.88 -3.27 -17.79
C THR A 19 3.26 -2.04 -17.00
N GLU A 20 2.55 -1.83 -15.90
CA GLU A 20 2.89 -0.85 -14.87
C GLU A 20 3.33 -1.58 -13.60
N ILE A 21 4.40 -1.10 -12.99
CA ILE A 21 4.93 -1.58 -11.71
C ILE A 21 4.80 -0.44 -10.70
N ILE A 22 4.13 -0.73 -9.59
CA ILE A 22 3.95 0.21 -8.49
C ILE A 22 4.57 -0.39 -7.24
N ILE A 23 5.41 0.38 -6.56
CA ILE A 23 6.04 0.00 -5.29
C ILE A 23 5.60 1.00 -4.24
N VAL A 24 5.16 0.51 -3.10
CA VAL A 24 4.94 1.31 -1.90
C VAL A 24 6.09 1.01 -0.96
N ASP A 25 6.91 2.02 -0.70
CA ASP A 25 8.23 1.92 -0.09
C ASP A 25 8.31 2.82 1.16
N PRO A 26 7.91 2.31 2.35
CA PRO A 26 7.99 3.08 3.57
C PRO A 26 9.41 3.39 4.05
N GLU A 27 10.42 2.65 3.58
CA GLU A 27 11.80 2.72 4.08
C GLU A 27 12.79 3.32 3.07
N ASN A 28 12.32 3.69 1.88
CA ASN A 28 13.09 4.21 0.75
C ASN A 28 14.22 3.25 0.29
N GLU A 29 13.94 1.94 0.23
CA GLU A 29 14.91 0.93 -0.22
C GLU A 29 14.98 0.73 -1.73
N TYR A 30 13.96 1.17 -2.48
CA TYR A 30 13.79 0.87 -3.91
C TYR A 30 14.08 2.05 -4.84
N SER A 31 14.37 3.25 -4.31
CA SER A 31 14.68 4.44 -5.12
C SER A 31 15.80 4.23 -6.15
N ILE A 32 16.88 3.53 -5.78
CA ILE A 32 17.98 3.18 -6.70
C ILE A 32 17.49 2.33 -7.87
N ILE A 33 16.57 1.38 -7.61
CA ILE A 33 15.97 0.54 -8.65
C ILE A 33 15.09 1.41 -9.56
N GLY A 34 14.27 2.29 -8.97
CA GLY A 34 13.48 3.26 -9.73
C GLY A 34 14.34 4.06 -10.70
N GLN A 35 15.42 4.67 -10.22
CA GLN A 35 16.35 5.43 -11.06
C GLN A 35 16.95 4.58 -12.19
N ALA A 36 17.38 3.35 -11.89
CA ALA A 36 17.99 2.46 -12.87
C ALA A 36 17.02 2.06 -14.00
N PHE A 37 15.71 1.99 -13.73
CA PHE A 37 14.68 1.64 -14.72
C PHE A 37 13.88 2.85 -15.25
N GLY A 38 14.34 4.07 -14.99
CA GLY A 38 13.66 5.30 -15.43
C GLY A 38 12.29 5.50 -14.77
N GLY A 39 12.10 4.93 -13.58
CA GLY A 39 10.91 5.09 -12.76
C GLY A 39 10.87 6.44 -12.04
N GLU A 40 9.69 6.76 -11.52
CA GLU A 40 9.41 8.00 -10.82
C GLU A 40 9.16 7.72 -9.34
N SER A 41 9.83 8.47 -8.47
CA SER A 41 9.60 8.45 -7.03
C SER A 41 8.67 9.58 -6.63
N ILE A 42 7.56 9.23 -6.00
CA ILE A 42 6.57 10.14 -5.44
C ILE A 42 6.86 10.22 -3.94
N ASP A 43 7.56 11.28 -3.54
CA ASP A 43 7.90 11.53 -2.13
C ASP A 43 6.76 12.29 -1.44
N ILE A 44 6.13 11.62 -0.47
CA ILE A 44 5.10 12.20 0.39
C ILE A 44 5.74 12.55 1.72
N ALA A 45 5.78 13.84 2.02
CA ALA A 45 6.41 14.38 3.22
C ALA A 45 5.78 15.72 3.60
N PRO A 46 5.87 16.16 4.87
CA PRO A 46 5.31 17.44 5.31
C PRO A 46 5.98 18.66 4.65
N ASP A 47 7.24 18.52 4.23
CA ASP A 47 8.02 19.54 3.53
C ASP A 47 7.99 19.37 1.99
N SER A 48 7.24 18.39 1.49
CA SER A 48 7.12 18.12 0.06
C SER A 48 6.16 19.11 -0.61
N THR A 49 6.42 19.40 -1.88
CA THR A 49 5.44 20.10 -2.74
C THR A 49 4.58 19.11 -3.52
N THR A 50 4.73 17.82 -3.26
CA THR A 50 3.95 16.74 -3.87
C THR A 50 2.75 16.42 -3.00
N PHE A 51 1.56 16.53 -3.57
CA PHE A 51 0.31 16.32 -2.85
C PHE A 51 -0.52 15.21 -3.49
N LEU A 52 -1.22 14.47 -2.62
CA LEU A 52 -2.22 13.49 -3.00
C LEU A 52 -3.54 13.88 -2.35
N ASN A 53 -4.55 14.07 -3.20
CA ASN A 53 -5.88 14.42 -2.76
C ASN A 53 -6.64 13.16 -2.32
N VAL A 54 -7.08 13.16 -1.06
CA VAL A 54 -7.90 12.11 -0.46
C VAL A 54 -9.29 12.02 -1.11
N LEU A 55 -9.75 13.10 -1.77
CA LEU A 55 -11.02 13.22 -2.49
C LEU A 55 -10.90 12.93 -4.00
N ASP A 56 -9.82 12.35 -4.50
CA ASP A 56 -9.80 11.96 -5.92
C ASP A 56 -10.73 10.77 -6.18
N LEU A 57 -11.63 10.90 -7.15
CA LEU A 57 -12.43 9.79 -7.67
C LEU A 57 -11.78 9.19 -8.92
N SER A 58 -12.00 7.89 -9.14
CA SER A 58 -11.77 7.29 -10.45
C SER A 58 -12.94 7.59 -11.38
N ASP A 59 -12.63 7.95 -12.63
CA ASP A 59 -13.65 8.07 -13.67
C ASP A 59 -14.19 6.70 -14.08
N GLU A 60 -15.52 6.57 -13.95
CA GLU A 60 -16.46 5.83 -14.79
C GLU A 60 -16.08 4.41 -15.24
N ASN A 61 -16.21 3.43 -14.33
CA ASN A 61 -16.83 2.12 -14.59
C ASN A 61 -16.45 1.18 -13.45
N MET A 62 -17.24 1.27 -12.38
CA MET A 62 -17.28 0.30 -11.31
C MET A 62 -18.72 -0.21 -11.24
N ASP A 63 -18.93 -1.46 -10.88
CA ASP A 63 -20.25 -2.01 -10.54
C ASP A 63 -20.92 -1.30 -9.34
N GLU A 64 -20.24 -0.33 -8.72
CA GLU A 64 -20.61 0.41 -7.52
C GLU A 64 -20.48 1.93 -7.75
N ASP A 65 -21.30 2.71 -7.04
CA ASP A 65 -21.24 4.17 -7.03
C ASP A 65 -19.88 4.65 -6.46
N PRO A 66 -19.04 5.36 -7.24
CA PRO A 66 -17.71 5.80 -6.81
C PRO A 66 -17.77 6.75 -5.60
N VAL A 67 -18.84 7.56 -5.50
CA VAL A 67 -19.03 8.47 -4.36
C VAL A 67 -19.32 7.67 -3.09
N LYS A 68 -20.08 6.57 -3.20
CA LYS A 68 -20.34 5.66 -2.08
C LYS A 68 -19.06 4.98 -1.61
N VAL A 69 -18.26 4.44 -2.54
CA VAL A 69 -16.97 3.81 -2.21
C VAL A 69 -16.04 4.82 -1.52
N LYS A 70 -16.02 6.07 -2.02
CA LYS A 70 -15.25 7.15 -1.43
C LYS A 70 -15.75 7.56 -0.04
N SER A 71 -17.06 7.60 0.17
CA SER A 71 -17.68 7.84 1.48
C SER A 71 -17.25 6.77 2.50
N GLU A 72 -17.27 5.49 2.12
CA GLU A 72 -16.78 4.41 2.98
C GLU A 72 -15.28 4.52 3.28
N PHE A 73 -14.48 4.93 2.30
CA PHE A 73 -13.05 5.21 2.49
C PHE A 73 -12.82 6.36 3.47
N LEU A 74 -13.49 7.51 3.27
CA LEU A 74 -13.37 8.67 4.15
C LEU A 74 -13.79 8.35 5.57
N LEU A 75 -14.79 7.49 5.76
CA LEU A 75 -15.17 7.02 7.09
C LEU A 75 -14.02 6.29 7.80
N SER A 76 -13.38 5.35 7.13
CA SER A 76 -12.22 4.63 7.67
C SER A 76 -11.02 5.56 7.87
N TRP A 77 -10.79 6.46 6.92
CA TRP A 77 -9.66 7.37 6.92
C TRP A 77 -9.76 8.43 8.02
N ILE A 78 -10.91 9.11 8.16
CA ILE A 78 -11.17 10.07 9.25
C ILE A 78 -11.15 9.35 10.60
N GLY A 79 -11.74 8.15 10.70
CA GLY A 79 -11.69 7.35 11.91
C GLY A 79 -10.27 7.05 12.38
N LYS A 80 -9.37 6.75 11.44
CA LYS A 80 -7.95 6.55 11.74
C LYS A 80 -7.22 7.86 12.04
N LEU A 81 -7.53 8.93 11.29
CA LEU A 81 -6.93 10.25 11.47
C LEU A 81 -7.18 10.83 12.86
N LEU A 82 -8.39 10.62 13.39
CA LEU A 82 -8.80 11.08 14.72
C LEU A 82 -8.59 10.03 15.82
N ASP A 83 -7.99 8.88 15.48
CA ASP A 83 -7.77 7.71 16.34
C ASP A 83 -9.00 7.31 17.17
N ARG A 84 -10.20 7.39 16.58
CA ARG A 84 -11.45 7.09 17.28
C ARG A 84 -12.49 6.45 16.38
N LYS A 85 -13.37 5.67 17.02
CA LYS A 85 -14.48 5.04 16.32
C LYS A 85 -15.57 6.06 16.03
N MET A 86 -15.82 6.27 14.73
CA MET A 86 -16.94 7.09 14.25
C MET A 86 -18.28 6.49 14.70
N ASP A 87 -19.13 7.33 15.29
CA ASP A 87 -20.46 6.93 15.75
C ASP A 87 -21.47 6.82 14.58
N GLY A 88 -22.72 6.45 14.87
CA GLY A 88 -23.74 6.30 13.83
C GLY A 88 -24.15 7.62 13.16
N ARG A 89 -24.04 8.74 13.89
CA ARG A 89 -24.39 10.08 13.39
C ARG A 89 -23.26 10.60 12.50
N GLU A 90 -22.02 10.48 12.93
CA GLU A 90 -20.83 10.83 12.16
C GLU A 90 -20.75 10.05 10.84
N LYS A 91 -21.08 8.75 10.86
CA LYS A 91 -21.21 7.94 9.64
C LYS A 91 -22.20 8.52 8.65
N SER A 92 -23.38 8.90 9.14
CA SER A 92 -24.44 9.48 8.32
C SER A 92 -24.04 10.86 7.78
N LEU A 93 -23.32 11.65 8.60
CA LEU A 93 -22.79 12.96 8.23
C LEU A 93 -21.71 12.84 7.15
N ILE A 94 -20.70 11.98 7.34
CA ILE A 94 -19.62 11.78 6.38
C ILE A 94 -20.19 11.36 5.02
N ASP A 95 -21.17 10.46 5.00
CA ASP A 95 -21.83 10.04 3.77
C ASP A 95 -22.61 11.17 3.09
N ARG A 96 -23.41 11.92 3.86
CA ARG A 96 -24.18 13.05 3.33
C ARG A 96 -23.27 14.16 2.81
N VAL A 97 -22.26 14.54 3.56
CA VAL A 97 -21.28 15.58 3.20
C VAL A 97 -20.54 15.16 1.94
N THR A 98 -20.03 13.93 1.86
CA THR A 98 -19.32 13.44 0.68
C THR A 98 -20.19 13.56 -0.58
N ARG A 99 -21.45 13.11 -0.54
CA ARG A 99 -22.38 13.28 -1.67
C ARG A 99 -22.64 14.74 -2.02
N LEU A 100 -22.83 15.60 -1.03
CA LEU A 100 -23.07 17.02 -1.26
C LEU A 100 -21.83 17.68 -1.88
N THR A 101 -20.62 17.33 -1.44
CA THR A 101 -19.37 17.86 -1.97
C THR A 101 -19.24 17.55 -3.48
N TYR A 102 -19.39 16.30 -3.89
CA TYR A 102 -19.34 15.93 -5.32
C TYR A 102 -20.52 16.44 -6.16
N LYS A 103 -21.60 16.90 -5.53
CA LYS A 103 -22.69 17.58 -6.23
C LYS A 103 -22.36 19.03 -6.58
N HIS A 104 -21.49 19.68 -5.80
CA HIS A 104 -21.17 21.10 -5.96
C HIS A 104 -19.78 21.35 -6.56
N PHE A 105 -18.89 20.36 -6.51
CA PHE A 105 -17.51 20.48 -6.96
C PHE A 105 -17.13 19.26 -7.81
N ASP A 106 -16.58 19.53 -9.00
CA ASP A 106 -16.16 18.46 -9.92
C ASP A 106 -14.90 17.73 -9.40
N THR A 107 -13.93 18.48 -8.88
CA THR A 107 -12.66 17.95 -8.32
C THR A 107 -12.42 18.53 -6.92
N PRO A 108 -13.19 18.12 -5.90
CA PRO A 108 -13.03 18.63 -4.54
C PRO A 108 -11.73 18.15 -3.90
N SER A 109 -11.18 18.93 -2.97
CA SER A 109 -10.23 18.44 -1.97
C SER A 109 -10.87 18.41 -0.58
N LEU A 110 -10.06 18.07 0.43
CA LEU A 110 -10.49 18.08 1.82
C LEU A 110 -10.99 19.46 2.26
N VAL A 111 -10.46 20.55 1.66
CA VAL A 111 -10.91 21.93 1.93
C VAL A 111 -12.38 22.09 1.56
N GLU A 112 -12.78 21.73 0.34
CA GLU A 112 -14.18 21.81 -0.06
C GLU A 112 -15.07 20.86 0.74
N TRP A 113 -14.55 19.67 1.09
CA TRP A 113 -15.29 18.71 1.89
C TRP A 113 -15.58 19.24 3.31
N VAL A 114 -14.58 19.85 3.97
CA VAL A 114 -14.74 20.45 5.31
C VAL A 114 -15.59 21.73 5.25
N PHE A 115 -15.52 22.50 4.16
CA PHE A 115 -16.43 23.62 3.93
C PHE A 115 -17.90 23.17 3.89
N VAL A 116 -18.21 22.07 3.19
CA VAL A 116 -19.57 21.50 3.15
C VAL A 116 -19.97 20.92 4.52
N LEU A 117 -19.04 20.30 5.25
CA LEU A 117 -19.25 19.81 6.61
C LEU A 117 -19.62 20.94 7.57
N ALA A 118 -18.89 22.06 7.53
CA ALA A 118 -19.12 23.21 8.42
C ALA A 118 -20.48 23.89 8.19
N GLN A 119 -21.11 23.69 7.04
CA GLN A 119 -22.45 24.20 6.74
C GLN A 119 -23.59 23.32 7.28
N GLN A 120 -23.29 22.13 7.79
CA GLN A 120 -24.32 21.25 8.33
C GLN A 120 -24.84 21.81 9.69
N PRO A 121 -26.15 21.76 9.95
CA PRO A 121 -26.73 22.37 11.16
C PRO A 121 -26.39 21.64 12.46
N GLU A 122 -26.04 20.35 12.40
CA GLU A 122 -25.79 19.49 13.55
C GLU A 122 -24.52 19.88 14.32
N GLN A 123 -24.52 19.69 15.65
CA GLN A 123 -23.36 20.00 16.49
C GLN A 123 -22.19 19.05 16.18
N GLU A 124 -22.49 17.78 15.92
CA GLU A 124 -21.51 16.75 15.54
C GLU A 124 -20.73 17.13 14.28
N ALA A 125 -21.34 17.88 13.36
CA ALA A 125 -20.65 18.36 12.16
C ALA A 125 -19.69 19.51 12.46
N LYS A 126 -20.04 20.40 13.39
CA LYS A 126 -19.17 21.50 13.85
C LYS A 126 -17.98 20.96 14.63
N ASP A 127 -18.22 20.00 15.51
CA ASP A 127 -17.17 19.34 16.28
C ASP A 127 -16.20 18.61 15.35
N LEU A 128 -16.73 17.86 14.38
CA LEU A 128 -15.89 17.19 13.38
C LEU A 128 -15.13 18.18 12.49
N ALA A 129 -15.73 19.31 12.11
CA ALA A 129 -15.03 20.34 11.33
C ALA A 129 -13.86 20.94 12.11
N LEU A 130 -14.03 21.17 13.41
CA LEU A 130 -12.97 21.62 14.30
C LEU A 130 -11.85 20.58 14.45
N ASP A 131 -12.20 19.30 14.64
CA ASP A 131 -11.24 18.18 14.68
C ASP A 131 -10.39 18.12 13.39
N MET A 132 -10.95 18.51 12.25
CA MET A 132 -10.30 18.47 10.94
C MET A 132 -9.41 19.70 10.66
N GLU A 133 -9.49 20.78 11.43
CA GLU A 133 -8.78 22.05 11.16
C GLU A 133 -7.26 21.86 11.02
N LEU A 134 -6.66 21.06 11.90
CA LEU A 134 -5.22 20.74 11.88
C LEU A 134 -4.75 20.12 10.55
N TYR A 135 -5.63 19.39 9.87
CA TYR A 135 -5.35 18.63 8.65
C TYR A 135 -5.80 19.33 7.37
N VAL A 136 -6.43 20.51 7.49
CA VAL A 136 -6.91 21.30 6.36
C VAL A 136 -6.13 22.60 6.24
N GLU A 137 -5.99 23.32 7.36
CA GLU A 137 -5.36 24.63 7.44
C GLU A 137 -4.14 24.64 8.37
N GLY A 138 -4.00 23.62 9.21
CA GLY A 138 -2.92 23.48 10.17
C GLY A 138 -1.63 22.89 9.59
N SER A 139 -0.76 22.46 10.49
CA SER A 139 0.59 21.97 10.15
C SER A 139 0.63 20.59 9.49
N LEU A 140 -0.51 19.89 9.38
CA LEU A 140 -0.60 18.53 8.82
C LEU A 140 -1.52 18.49 7.58
N ASP A 141 -1.56 19.59 6.83
CA ASP A 141 -2.43 19.81 5.66
C ASP A 141 -2.03 19.04 4.38
N ILE A 142 -1.14 18.05 4.49
CA ILE A 142 -0.57 17.32 3.35
C ILE A 142 -1.60 16.61 2.44
N PHE A 143 -2.83 16.41 2.93
CA PHE A 143 -3.94 15.79 2.18
C PHE A 143 -5.06 16.79 1.81
N SER A 144 -4.90 18.07 2.13
CA SER A 144 -5.89 19.12 1.85
C SER A 144 -5.76 19.72 0.44
N HIS A 145 -4.61 19.48 -0.18
CA HIS A 145 -4.27 19.97 -1.51
C HIS A 145 -4.76 19.04 -2.61
N ARG A 146 -4.92 19.57 -3.82
CA ARG A 146 -5.24 18.77 -5.00
C ARG A 146 -4.04 17.95 -5.43
N THR A 147 -4.28 16.77 -5.99
CA THR A 147 -3.22 15.94 -6.57
C THR A 147 -2.52 16.71 -7.67
N ASN A 148 -1.21 16.90 -7.53
CA ASN A 148 -0.40 17.62 -8.50
C ASN A 148 0.65 16.73 -9.19
N ILE A 149 0.59 15.43 -8.93
CA ILE A 149 1.42 14.43 -9.58
C ILE A 149 0.86 14.16 -10.97
N LYS A 150 1.68 14.42 -11.99
CA LYS A 150 1.39 14.05 -13.37
C LYS A 150 2.47 13.09 -13.83
N THR A 151 2.15 11.79 -13.75
CA THR A 151 3.09 10.74 -14.15
C THR A 151 2.49 9.80 -15.20
N ASP A 152 3.18 9.75 -16.33
CA ASP A 152 3.02 8.73 -17.37
C ASP A 152 4.00 7.56 -17.16
N SER A 153 4.75 7.56 -16.04
CA SER A 153 5.70 6.49 -15.75
C SER A 153 4.99 5.16 -15.55
N HIS A 154 5.61 4.12 -16.11
CA HIS A 154 5.21 2.72 -15.94
C HIS A 154 5.93 2.04 -14.76
N PHE A 155 6.75 2.80 -14.02
CA PHE A 155 7.45 2.33 -12.82
C PHE A 155 7.37 3.41 -11.75
N LEU A 156 6.47 3.22 -10.77
CA LEU A 156 6.16 4.20 -9.74
C LEU A 156 6.62 3.70 -8.37
N ILE A 157 7.23 4.58 -7.59
CA ILE A 157 7.60 4.31 -6.20
C ILE A 157 6.95 5.37 -5.33
N TYR A 158 6.04 4.98 -4.44
CA TYR A 158 5.51 5.85 -3.41
C TYR A 158 6.38 5.75 -2.16
N ASN A 159 7.02 6.85 -1.78
CA ASN A 159 7.93 6.93 -0.65
C ASN A 159 7.31 7.74 0.48
N VAL A 160 7.17 7.12 1.66
CA VAL A 160 6.59 7.73 2.87
C VAL A 160 7.57 7.79 4.05
N LYS A 161 8.87 7.58 3.79
CA LYS A 161 9.90 7.50 4.85
C LYS A 161 9.98 8.74 5.74
N LYS A 162 9.74 9.92 5.16
CA LYS A 162 9.85 11.20 5.87
C LYS A 162 8.64 11.51 6.76
N LEU A 163 7.60 10.69 6.72
CA LEU A 163 6.43 10.84 7.60
C LEU A 163 6.69 10.18 8.95
N GLY A 164 6.20 10.82 10.03
CA GLY A 164 6.08 10.17 11.33
C GLY A 164 5.09 9.00 11.28
N ASP A 165 5.21 8.06 12.21
CA ASP A 165 4.50 6.77 12.13
C ASP A 165 2.97 6.88 12.07
N GLU A 166 2.38 7.86 12.77
CA GLU A 166 0.94 8.13 12.71
C GLU A 166 0.51 8.58 11.30
N LEU A 167 1.16 9.60 10.75
CA LEU A 167 0.89 10.11 9.40
C LEU A 167 1.21 9.08 8.31
N LYS A 168 2.18 8.21 8.53
CA LYS A 168 2.58 7.17 7.59
C LYS A 168 1.42 6.24 7.28
N GLN A 169 0.67 5.77 8.29
CA GLN A 169 -0.50 4.91 8.06
C GLN A 169 -1.61 5.64 7.29
N ILE A 170 -1.86 6.91 7.63
CA ILE A 170 -2.82 7.78 6.94
C ILE A 170 -2.43 7.98 5.47
N ALA A 171 -1.15 8.26 5.19
CA ALA A 171 -0.62 8.40 3.84
C ALA A 171 -0.75 7.11 3.04
N LEU A 172 -0.41 5.97 3.64
CA LEU A 172 -0.54 4.67 2.99
C LEU A 172 -2.00 4.40 2.57
N MET A 173 -2.98 4.76 3.40
CA MET A 173 -4.39 4.64 3.03
C MET A 173 -4.75 5.49 1.80
N VAL A 174 -4.24 6.72 1.70
CA VAL A 174 -4.46 7.59 0.52
C VAL A 174 -3.75 7.03 -0.73
N ILE A 175 -2.50 6.58 -0.58
CA ILE A 175 -1.72 5.96 -1.67
C ILE A 175 -2.45 4.75 -2.22
N PHE A 176 -3.04 3.92 -1.35
CA PHE A 176 -3.77 2.73 -1.77
C PHE A 176 -5.06 3.01 -2.51
N ASP A 177 -5.78 4.06 -2.09
CA ASP A 177 -6.94 4.53 -2.82
C ASP A 177 -6.54 5.05 -4.23
N GLN A 178 -5.41 5.75 -4.34
CA GLN A 178 -4.83 6.15 -5.62
C GLN A 178 -4.40 4.95 -6.48
N ILE A 179 -3.72 3.97 -5.88
CA ILE A 179 -3.35 2.71 -6.56
C ILE A 179 -4.60 1.98 -7.06
N TRP A 180 -5.67 1.96 -6.27
CA TRP A 180 -6.94 1.37 -6.70
C TRP A 180 -7.50 2.07 -7.94
N ASN A 181 -7.57 3.40 -7.92
CA ASN A 181 -8.00 4.19 -9.07
C ASN A 181 -7.13 3.92 -10.31
N ARG A 182 -5.81 3.78 -10.12
CA ARG A 182 -4.86 3.45 -11.18
C ARG A 182 -5.07 2.03 -11.74
N VAL A 183 -5.29 1.04 -10.88
CA VAL A 183 -5.60 -0.35 -11.28
C VAL A 183 -6.86 -0.42 -12.14
N VAL A 184 -7.91 0.30 -11.75
CA VAL A 184 -9.18 0.35 -12.48
C VAL A 184 -8.98 0.97 -13.86
N LYS A 185 -8.23 2.07 -13.94
CA LYS A 185 -7.84 2.68 -15.21
C LYS A 185 -7.05 1.69 -16.09
N ASN A 186 -6.04 1.03 -15.53
CA ASN A 186 -5.18 0.11 -16.24
C ASN A 186 -5.95 -1.12 -16.77
N GLN A 187 -6.88 -1.65 -15.98
CA GLN A 187 -7.75 -2.74 -16.42
C GLN A 187 -8.54 -2.37 -17.68
N LYS A 188 -9.13 -1.17 -17.74
CA LYS A 188 -9.88 -0.69 -18.93
C LYS A 188 -8.99 -0.55 -20.16
N LEU A 189 -7.73 -0.18 -19.94
CA LEU A 189 -6.73 -0.06 -21.00
C LEU A 189 -6.10 -1.42 -21.38
N GLY A 190 -6.43 -2.51 -20.68
CA GLY A 190 -5.79 -3.82 -20.86
C GLY A 190 -4.34 -3.86 -20.35
N LYS A 191 -3.91 -2.87 -19.57
CA LYS A 191 -2.56 -2.75 -19.01
C LYS A 191 -2.42 -3.62 -17.77
N LYS A 192 -1.37 -4.44 -17.72
CA LYS A 192 -1.05 -5.28 -16.56
C LYS A 192 -0.48 -4.42 -15.44
N THR A 193 -0.87 -4.67 -14.19
CA THR A 193 -0.37 -3.89 -13.04
C THR A 193 0.21 -4.80 -11.96
N TRP A 194 1.48 -4.62 -11.63
CA TRP A 194 2.13 -5.25 -10.48
C TRP A 194 2.20 -4.25 -9.34
N ILE A 195 1.89 -4.69 -8.12
CA ILE A 195 1.89 -3.82 -6.94
C ILE A 195 2.69 -4.50 -5.84
N TYR A 196 3.69 -3.80 -5.33
CA TYR A 196 4.54 -4.24 -4.24
C TYR A 196 4.28 -3.40 -3.00
N PHE A 197 3.81 -4.03 -1.94
CA PHE A 197 3.57 -3.40 -0.65
C PHE A 197 4.71 -3.79 0.30
N ASP A 198 5.74 -2.95 0.39
CA ASP A 198 6.83 -3.14 1.35
C ASP A 198 6.37 -2.79 2.76
N GLU A 199 6.92 -3.49 3.76
CA GLU A 199 6.52 -3.37 5.17
C GLU A 199 4.99 -3.42 5.37
N MET A 200 4.31 -4.35 4.66
CA MET A 200 2.84 -4.46 4.65
C MET A 200 2.21 -4.61 6.05
N GLN A 201 2.98 -5.09 7.03
CA GLN A 201 2.54 -5.24 8.41
C GLN A 201 2.15 -3.92 9.07
N LEU A 202 2.67 -2.78 8.60
CA LEU A 202 2.34 -1.45 9.13
C LEU A 202 0.82 -1.17 9.10
N LEU A 203 0.11 -1.80 8.18
CA LEU A 203 -1.33 -1.64 7.96
C LEU A 203 -2.17 -2.57 8.82
N LEU A 204 -1.55 -3.61 9.38
CA LEU A 204 -2.22 -4.62 10.18
C LEU A 204 -2.16 -4.30 11.68
N LEU A 205 -1.49 -3.19 12.04
CA LEU A 205 -1.40 -2.68 13.42
C LEU A 205 -2.69 -2.02 13.89
N ASP A 206 -3.53 -1.57 12.95
CA ASP A 206 -4.78 -0.88 13.22
C ASP A 206 -5.95 -1.58 12.52
N LYS A 207 -7.09 -1.69 13.21
CA LYS A 207 -8.25 -2.41 12.69
C LYS A 207 -8.86 -1.75 11.44
N TYR A 208 -8.96 -0.42 11.40
CA TYR A 208 -9.49 0.28 10.22
C TYR A 208 -8.57 0.14 9.02
N ALA A 209 -7.26 0.31 9.24
CA ALA A 209 -6.26 0.12 8.19
C ALA A 209 -6.24 -1.33 7.69
N SER A 210 -6.32 -2.32 8.58
CA SER A 210 -6.37 -3.75 8.27
C SER A 210 -7.60 -4.10 7.41
N ASP A 211 -8.79 -3.68 7.84
CA ASP A 211 -10.03 -3.94 7.11
C ASP A 211 -10.04 -3.25 5.73
N PHE A 212 -9.53 -2.02 5.65
CA PHE A 212 -9.39 -1.30 4.38
C PHE A 212 -8.40 -1.99 3.44
N PHE A 213 -7.21 -2.33 3.93
CA PHE A 213 -6.17 -2.98 3.14
C PHE A 213 -6.62 -4.36 2.64
N PHE A 214 -7.31 -5.15 3.46
CA PHE A 214 -7.85 -6.45 3.04
C PHE A 214 -8.87 -6.34 1.91
N LYS A 215 -9.76 -5.34 1.98
CA LYS A 215 -10.72 -5.03 0.92
C LYS A 215 -10.01 -4.59 -0.36
N LEU A 216 -9.02 -3.71 -0.25
CA LEU A 216 -8.18 -3.28 -1.37
C LEU A 216 -7.48 -4.49 -2.02
N TRP A 217 -6.75 -5.28 -1.24
CA TRP A 217 -6.02 -6.47 -1.69
C TRP A 217 -6.92 -7.42 -2.49
N SER A 218 -8.13 -7.67 -1.99
CA SER A 218 -9.11 -8.52 -2.67
C SER A 218 -9.63 -7.89 -3.97
N ARG A 219 -9.86 -6.58 -3.99
CA ARG A 219 -10.37 -5.83 -5.15
C ARG A 219 -9.32 -5.73 -6.27
N VAL A 220 -8.09 -5.33 -5.98
CA VAL A 220 -7.04 -5.20 -7.01
C VAL A 220 -6.78 -6.54 -7.72
N ARG A 221 -6.82 -7.66 -6.99
CA ARG A 221 -6.73 -9.02 -7.58
C ARG A 221 -7.86 -9.32 -8.55
N LYS A 222 -9.11 -9.00 -8.19
CA LYS A 222 -10.28 -9.20 -9.07
C LYS A 222 -10.17 -8.39 -10.36
N TYR A 223 -9.50 -7.24 -10.30
CA TYR A 223 -9.27 -6.35 -11.44
C TYR A 223 -8.02 -6.72 -12.26
N GLY A 224 -7.40 -7.87 -11.97
CA GLY A 224 -6.29 -8.40 -12.75
C GLY A 224 -4.91 -7.85 -12.37
N ALA A 225 -4.82 -7.01 -11.35
CA ALA A 225 -3.53 -6.61 -10.78
C ALA A 225 -2.92 -7.75 -9.95
N ILE A 226 -1.60 -7.73 -9.81
CA ILE A 226 -0.82 -8.73 -9.09
C ILE A 226 -0.21 -8.07 -7.85
N PRO A 227 -0.92 -8.08 -6.71
CA PRO A 227 -0.37 -7.55 -5.47
C PRO A 227 0.58 -8.56 -4.81
N THR A 228 1.70 -8.04 -4.32
CA THR A 228 2.72 -8.75 -3.56
C THR A 228 2.97 -8.01 -2.26
N GLY A 229 2.76 -8.69 -1.14
CA GLY A 229 3.02 -8.16 0.18
C GLY A 229 4.38 -8.62 0.68
N ILE A 230 5.17 -7.70 1.21
CA ILE A 230 6.51 -7.96 1.73
C ILE A 230 6.51 -7.57 3.21
N THR A 231 6.99 -8.46 4.07
CA THR A 231 7.05 -8.25 5.52
C THR A 231 8.28 -8.91 6.10
N GLN A 232 8.86 -8.26 7.10
CA GLN A 232 9.89 -8.83 7.98
C GLN A 232 9.29 -9.35 9.30
N ASN A 233 8.11 -8.85 9.68
CA ASN A 233 7.42 -9.20 10.91
C ASN A 233 6.19 -10.05 10.58
N VAL A 234 6.41 -11.37 10.47
CA VAL A 234 5.33 -12.31 10.15
C VAL A 234 4.37 -12.51 11.32
N GLU A 235 4.86 -12.39 12.56
CA GLU A 235 4.02 -12.42 13.76
C GLU A 235 2.84 -11.44 13.67
N THR A 236 3.08 -10.21 13.22
CA THR A 236 2.02 -9.21 13.05
C THR A 236 0.92 -9.67 12.07
N LEU A 237 1.30 -10.34 10.98
CA LEU A 237 0.34 -10.90 10.03
C LEU A 237 -0.45 -12.09 10.64
N LEU A 238 0.19 -12.88 11.49
CA LEU A 238 -0.41 -14.07 12.11
C LEU A 238 -1.41 -13.71 13.23
N LEU A 239 -1.17 -12.59 13.92
CA LEU A 239 -2.05 -12.06 14.96
C LEU A 239 -3.31 -11.40 14.40
N ASP A 240 -3.23 -10.81 13.20
CA ASP A 240 -4.37 -10.18 12.54
C ASP A 240 -5.20 -11.16 11.68
N ALA A 241 -6.52 -11.13 11.84
CA ALA A 241 -7.41 -12.05 11.13
C ALA A 241 -7.40 -11.85 9.61
N ASN A 242 -7.22 -10.62 9.13
CA ASN A 242 -7.10 -10.33 7.71
C ASN A 242 -5.71 -10.71 7.19
N GLY A 243 -4.64 -10.51 7.97
CA GLY A 243 -3.29 -10.97 7.68
C GLY A 243 -3.23 -12.48 7.45
N ARG A 244 -3.80 -13.28 8.35
CA ARG A 244 -3.94 -14.74 8.18
C ARG A 244 -4.67 -15.10 6.88
N ARG A 245 -5.72 -14.35 6.53
CA ARG A 245 -6.47 -14.56 5.28
C ARG A 245 -5.66 -14.20 4.04
N ILE A 246 -4.84 -13.16 4.10
CA ILE A 246 -3.94 -12.79 3.00
C ILE A 246 -2.92 -13.91 2.78
N ILE A 247 -2.31 -14.42 3.86
CA ILE A 247 -1.39 -15.58 3.78
C ILE A 247 -2.13 -16.78 3.18
N ALA A 248 -3.26 -17.20 3.76
CA ALA A 248 -3.98 -18.39 3.30
C ALA A 248 -4.41 -18.32 1.82
N ASN A 249 -4.77 -17.14 1.31
CA ASN A 249 -5.22 -16.94 -0.06
C ASN A 249 -4.10 -16.60 -1.06
N SER A 250 -2.83 -16.64 -0.63
CA SER A 250 -1.68 -16.40 -1.49
C SER A 250 -1.17 -17.74 -2.05
N GLU A 251 -1.31 -17.91 -3.36
CA GLU A 251 -0.86 -19.13 -4.05
C GLU A 251 0.67 -19.19 -4.18
N PHE A 252 1.29 -18.02 -4.34
CA PHE A 252 2.74 -17.86 -4.46
C PHE A 252 3.31 -17.21 -3.21
N MET A 253 4.38 -17.78 -2.66
CA MET A 253 5.11 -17.21 -1.52
C MET A 253 6.60 -17.51 -1.62
N ILE A 254 7.40 -16.56 -1.13
CA ILE A 254 8.83 -16.76 -0.86
C ILE A 254 9.01 -16.65 0.64
N LEU A 255 9.43 -17.74 1.28
CA LEU A 255 9.69 -17.80 2.73
C LEU A 255 11.20 -17.82 2.94
N LEU A 256 11.72 -16.78 3.60
CA LEU A 256 13.12 -16.70 4.02
C LEU A 256 13.26 -17.17 5.48
N LYS A 257 14.44 -16.96 6.07
CA LYS A 257 14.68 -17.26 7.50
C LYS A 257 13.58 -16.69 8.39
N GLN A 258 13.04 -17.50 9.29
CA GLN A 258 11.98 -17.13 10.23
C GLN A 258 12.43 -17.30 11.69
N ALA A 259 11.90 -16.46 12.59
CA ALA A 259 12.03 -16.66 14.03
C ALA A 259 11.33 -17.96 14.47
N LYS A 260 11.69 -18.50 15.65
CA LYS A 260 11.22 -19.83 16.07
C LYS A 260 9.70 -19.89 16.22
N SER A 261 9.10 -18.93 16.92
CA SER A 261 7.65 -18.82 17.13
C SER A 261 6.90 -18.77 15.79
N ASP A 262 7.29 -17.82 14.94
CA ASP A 262 6.59 -17.50 13.69
C ASP A 262 6.71 -18.67 12.71
N ARG A 263 7.88 -19.33 12.68
CA ARG A 263 8.12 -20.50 11.85
C ARG A 263 7.18 -21.65 12.20
N GLU A 264 6.99 -21.96 13.49
CA GLU A 264 6.15 -23.07 13.93
C GLU A 264 4.70 -22.87 13.47
N GLU A 265 4.17 -21.65 13.60
CA GLU A 265 2.83 -21.32 13.14
C GLU A 265 2.70 -21.31 11.62
N LEU A 266 3.67 -20.72 10.89
CA LEU A 266 3.68 -20.73 9.42
C LEU A 266 3.76 -22.14 8.85
N VAL A 267 4.62 -23.00 9.40
CA VAL A 267 4.77 -24.40 8.98
C VAL A 267 3.43 -25.13 9.13
N HIS A 268 2.76 -24.94 10.26
CA HIS A 268 1.44 -25.52 10.49
C HIS A 268 0.39 -24.97 9.52
N MET A 269 0.32 -23.64 9.37
CA MET A 269 -0.66 -22.97 8.50
C MET A 269 -0.50 -23.37 7.02
N LEU A 270 0.75 -23.50 6.56
CA LEU A 270 1.06 -23.80 5.16
C LEU A 270 1.21 -25.30 4.87
N GLY A 271 1.06 -26.16 5.89
CA GLY A 271 1.18 -27.62 5.75
C GLY A 271 2.59 -28.06 5.34
N LEU A 272 3.63 -27.38 5.81
CA LEU A 272 5.02 -27.71 5.47
C LEU A 272 5.48 -28.95 6.24
N SER A 273 6.27 -29.82 5.60
CA SER A 273 6.90 -30.94 6.29
C SER A 273 8.05 -30.46 7.18
N LYS A 274 8.41 -31.27 8.19
CA LYS A 274 9.60 -31.04 9.03
C LYS A 274 10.90 -30.93 8.21
N GLU A 275 10.92 -31.57 7.05
CA GLU A 275 12.07 -31.55 6.14
C GLU A 275 12.19 -30.21 5.42
N LEU A 276 11.06 -29.61 5.05
CA LEU A 276 11.00 -28.27 4.47
C LEU A 276 11.27 -27.18 5.53
N GLU A 277 10.80 -27.37 6.77
CA GLU A 277 11.03 -26.45 7.88
C GLU A 277 12.52 -26.14 8.09
N LYS A 278 13.40 -27.14 7.89
CA LYS A 278 14.86 -26.99 8.03
C LYS A 278 15.44 -25.86 7.17
N TYR A 279 14.82 -25.56 6.03
CA TYR A 279 15.24 -24.48 5.12
C TYR A 279 14.84 -23.08 5.62
N LEU A 280 14.05 -22.96 6.69
CA LEU A 280 13.64 -21.70 7.30
C LEU A 280 14.40 -21.39 8.61
N VAL A 281 15.16 -22.35 9.16
CA VAL A 281 15.86 -22.19 10.45
C VAL A 281 17.13 -21.36 10.29
N ASN A 282 18.08 -21.84 9.47
CA ASN A 282 19.36 -21.18 9.22
C ASN A 282 19.78 -21.29 7.74
N PRO A 283 18.98 -20.76 6.80
CA PRO A 283 19.39 -20.73 5.39
C PRO A 283 20.56 -19.77 5.17
N GLU A 284 21.33 -20.00 4.09
CA GLU A 284 22.23 -18.98 3.53
C GLU A 284 21.43 -17.70 3.20
N LYS A 285 22.07 -16.53 3.23
CA LYS A 285 21.40 -15.27 2.83
C LYS A 285 20.86 -15.40 1.40
N GLY A 286 19.57 -15.10 1.21
CA GLY A 286 18.90 -15.27 -0.09
C GLY A 286 18.44 -16.69 -0.41
N ALA A 287 18.46 -17.61 0.57
CA ALA A 287 17.90 -18.95 0.46
C ALA A 287 16.67 -19.13 1.37
N GLY A 288 15.85 -20.11 1.04
CA GLY A 288 14.61 -20.39 1.77
C GLY A 288 13.72 -21.37 1.00
N LEU A 289 12.40 -21.16 1.07
CA LEU A 289 11.40 -21.93 0.34
C LEU A 289 10.63 -21.04 -0.64
N ILE A 290 10.30 -21.59 -1.81
CA ILE A 290 9.27 -21.06 -2.71
C ILE A 290 8.08 -22.00 -2.63
N LYS A 291 6.90 -21.43 -2.39
CA LYS A 291 5.62 -22.13 -2.49
C LYS A 291 4.88 -21.61 -3.70
N ALA A 292 4.41 -22.50 -4.57
CA ALA A 292 3.56 -22.21 -5.72
C ALA A 292 2.40 -23.22 -5.74
N GLY A 293 1.19 -22.77 -5.42
CA GLY A 293 0.04 -23.65 -5.22
C GLY A 293 0.31 -24.66 -4.11
N SER A 294 0.25 -25.95 -4.45
CA SER A 294 0.55 -27.07 -3.55
C SER A 294 2.03 -27.47 -3.51
N THR A 295 2.85 -26.94 -4.42
CA THR A 295 4.27 -27.31 -4.55
C THR A 295 5.13 -26.40 -3.70
N VAL A 296 6.04 -26.97 -2.92
CA VAL A 296 7.02 -26.24 -2.12
C VAL A 296 8.41 -26.76 -2.44
N VAL A 297 9.31 -25.87 -2.85
CA VAL A 297 10.68 -26.21 -3.21
C VAL A 297 11.68 -25.34 -2.45
N PRO A 298 12.79 -25.89 -1.95
CA PRO A 298 13.91 -25.10 -1.49
C PRO A 298 14.56 -24.34 -2.65
N PHE A 299 15.02 -23.12 -2.39
CA PHE A 299 15.77 -22.34 -3.36
C PHE A 299 16.98 -21.67 -2.72
N LYS A 300 17.96 -21.33 -3.56
CA LYS A 300 19.10 -20.49 -3.22
C LYS A 300 19.30 -19.45 -4.31
N ASN A 301 19.19 -18.18 -3.97
CA ASN A 301 19.47 -17.08 -4.89
C ASN A 301 20.86 -16.49 -4.59
N LYS A 302 21.87 -16.94 -5.35
CA LYS A 302 23.23 -16.37 -5.29
C LYS A 302 23.41 -15.38 -6.42
N ILE A 303 23.55 -14.12 -6.06
CA ILE A 303 23.80 -13.03 -7.00
C ILE A 303 25.33 -12.87 -7.13
N PRO A 304 25.91 -12.93 -8.34
CA PRO A 304 27.35 -12.76 -8.52
C PRO A 304 27.79 -11.34 -8.14
N GLN A 305 28.76 -11.22 -7.23
CA GLN A 305 29.19 -9.94 -6.63
C GLN A 305 29.82 -8.94 -7.60
N HIS A 306 30.20 -9.37 -8.81
CA HIS A 306 30.87 -8.56 -9.82
C HIS A 306 29.91 -8.03 -10.89
N THR A 307 28.60 -8.05 -10.63
CA THR A 307 27.58 -7.64 -11.60
C THR A 307 26.94 -6.33 -11.16
N ASN A 308 26.59 -5.47 -12.12
CA ASN A 308 25.78 -4.26 -11.84
C ASN A 308 24.47 -4.60 -11.10
N LEU A 309 23.93 -5.79 -11.33
CA LEU A 309 22.76 -6.31 -10.63
C LEU A 309 23.02 -6.41 -9.12
N PHE A 310 24.19 -6.90 -8.71
CA PHE A 310 24.58 -6.96 -7.29
C PHE A 310 24.64 -5.57 -6.65
N ASP A 311 25.20 -4.57 -7.35
CA ASP A 311 25.34 -3.22 -6.83
C ASP A 311 23.97 -2.56 -6.59
N ILE A 312 23.06 -2.68 -7.55
CA ILE A 312 21.68 -2.16 -7.45
C ILE A 312 20.86 -2.90 -6.38
N MET A 313 21.10 -4.21 -6.19
CA MET A 313 20.36 -5.03 -5.22
C MET A 313 20.97 -5.06 -3.82
N SER A 314 22.17 -4.53 -3.65
CA SER A 314 22.84 -4.49 -2.35
C SER A 314 22.04 -3.63 -1.38
N THR A 315 22.00 -4.08 -0.12
CA THR A 315 21.43 -3.34 1.01
C THR A 315 22.51 -3.04 2.05
N ASP A 316 23.79 -3.15 1.65
CA ASP A 316 24.94 -2.93 2.53
C ASP A 316 25.19 -1.41 2.67
N PRO A 317 24.98 -0.83 3.88
CA PRO A 317 25.13 0.62 4.09
C PRO A 317 26.54 1.14 3.77
N GLU A 318 27.56 0.31 3.94
CA GLU A 318 28.96 0.67 3.65
C GLU A 318 29.21 0.86 2.15
N LYS A 319 28.41 0.21 1.29
CA LYS A 319 28.51 0.32 -0.18
C LYS A 319 27.60 1.37 -0.80
N MET A 320 26.64 1.92 -0.05
CA MET A 320 25.75 3.01 -0.51
C MET A 320 26.34 4.41 -0.32
N ARG A 321 27.55 4.52 0.25
CA ARG A 321 28.24 5.79 0.56
C ARG A 321 29.28 6.25 -0.48
N THR A 322 29.47 5.48 -1.55
CA THR A 322 30.42 5.77 -2.65
C THR A 322 29.67 6.00 -3.94
#